data_AF-A0A1I0JJX7-F1
#
_entry.id   AF-A0A1I0JJX7-F1
#
_cell.length_a   1.000
_cell.length_b   1.000
_cell.length_c   1.000
_cell.angle_alpha   90.00
_cell.angle_beta   90.00
_cell.angle_gamma   90.00
#
_symmetry.space_group_name_H-M   'P 1'
#
loop_
_entity.id
_entity.type
_entity.pdbx_description
1 polymer ?
#
loop_
_entity_poly.entity_id
_entity_poly.type
_entity_poly.pdbx_seq_one_letter_code
_entity_poly.pdbx_strand_id
1 'polypeptide(L)'
;MNERRNRQLSAIVGTFLIFITGSVVLLVENLLKTPLLLSQVTLLGLAGIFDIVAATDTQLTARWAWYQWSGLGNICLGLSLPLGFVGSKNSLFFVLVAGIGGLSLAAMGIDMLVYHGKYTRGERLGQKGT
;
A
#
# COMPACT_ATOMS: atom_id res chain seq x y z
N MET A 1 -12.79 9.83 13.87
CA MET A 1 -12.86 8.63 12.99
C MET A 1 -12.48 7.39 13.79
N ASN A 2 -13.12 6.23 13.58
CA ASN A 2 -12.97 5.08 14.49
C ASN A 2 -11.67 4.29 14.24
N GLU A 3 -10.67 4.43 15.13
CA GLU A 3 -9.31 3.85 14.96
C GLU A 3 -9.33 2.33 14.74
N ARG A 4 -10.18 1.60 15.49
CA ARG A 4 -10.38 0.15 15.33
C ARG A 4 -10.75 -0.26 13.92
N ARG A 5 -11.66 0.49 13.27
CA ARG A 5 -12.13 0.17 11.91
C ARG A 5 -11.02 0.36 10.88
N ASN A 6 -10.21 1.41 11.03
CA ASN A 6 -9.10 1.66 10.12
C ASN A 6 -8.00 0.60 10.24
N ARG A 7 -7.70 0.16 11.47
CA ARG A 7 -6.75 -0.94 11.70
C ARG A 7 -7.26 -2.27 11.14
N GLN A 8 -8.56 -2.54 11.26
CA GLN A 8 -9.19 -3.71 10.61
C GLN A 8 -9.08 -3.65 9.08
N LEU A 9 -9.29 -2.49 8.48
CA LEU A 9 -9.11 -2.31 7.04
C LEU A 9 -7.65 -2.57 6.62
N SER A 10 -6.67 -2.03 7.34
CA SER A 10 -5.26 -2.34 7.10
C SER A 10 -4.97 -3.84 7.26
N ALA A 11 -5.56 -4.52 8.24
CA ALA A 11 -5.39 -5.97 8.39
C ALA A 11 -5.92 -6.75 7.17
N ILE A 12 -7.12 -6.41 6.71
CA ILE A 12 -7.78 -7.06 5.58
C ILE A 12 -6.98 -6.82 4.30
N VAL A 13 -6.63 -5.56 4.03
CA VAL A 13 -5.84 -5.18 2.85
C VAL A 13 -4.48 -5.86 2.90
N GLY A 14 -3.78 -5.80 4.03
CA GLY A 14 -2.47 -6.41 4.19
C GLY A 14 -2.49 -7.92 3.98
N THR A 15 -3.46 -8.62 4.55
CA THR A 15 -3.65 -10.07 4.36
C THR A 15 -3.92 -10.41 2.90
N PHE A 16 -4.80 -9.65 2.25
CA PHE A 16 -5.13 -9.84 0.84
C PHE A 16 -3.91 -9.64 -0.08
N LEU A 17 -3.10 -8.61 0.18
CA LEU A 17 -1.89 -8.34 -0.58
C LEU A 17 -0.85 -9.45 -0.42
N ILE A 18 -0.63 -9.94 0.81
CA ILE A 18 0.27 -11.07 1.04
C ILE A 18 -0.24 -12.33 0.33
N PHE A 19 -1.54 -12.58 0.34
CA PHE A 19 -2.13 -13.72 -0.36
C PHE A 19 -1.90 -13.65 -1.87
N ILE A 20 -2.09 -12.48 -2.48
CA ILE A 20 -1.79 -12.26 -3.91
C ILE A 20 -0.30 -12.47 -4.19
N THR A 21 0.57 -11.80 -3.41
CA THR A 21 2.03 -11.92 -3.56
C THR A 21 2.47 -13.38 -3.46
N GLY A 22 1.99 -14.12 -2.45
CA GLY A 22 2.28 -15.54 -2.28
C GLY A 22 1.79 -16.39 -3.45
N SER A 23 0.57 -16.12 -3.94
CA SER A 23 0.01 -16.81 -5.10
C SER A 23 0.86 -16.59 -6.36
N VAL A 24 1.29 -15.35 -6.61
CA VAL A 24 2.15 -15.03 -7.77
C VAL A 24 3.50 -15.73 -7.66
N VAL A 25 4.12 -15.73 -6.47
CA VAL A 25 5.39 -16.43 -6.24
C VAL A 25 5.28 -17.94 -6.47
N LEU A 26 4.14 -18.54 -6.12
CA LEU A 26 3.91 -19.98 -6.30
C LEU A 26 3.53 -20.38 -7.73
N LEU A 27 2.80 -19.52 -8.45
CA LEU A 27 2.21 -19.85 -9.75
C LEU A 27 3.03 -19.37 -10.95
N VAL A 28 3.86 -18.32 -10.80
CA VAL A 28 4.64 -17.78 -11.90
C VAL A 28 6.03 -18.40 -11.94
N GLU A 29 6.24 -19.26 -12.93
CA GLU A 29 7.56 -19.80 -13.22
C GLU A 29 8.50 -18.70 -13.73
N ASN A 30 9.78 -18.79 -13.35
CA ASN A 30 10.84 -17.87 -13.80
C ASN A 30 10.62 -16.39 -13.44
N LEU A 31 9.97 -16.08 -12.31
CA LEU A 31 9.78 -14.71 -11.80
C LEU A 31 11.06 -13.84 -11.85
N LEU A 32 12.21 -14.44 -11.56
CA LEU A 32 13.53 -13.79 -11.59
C LEU A 32 13.97 -13.32 -12.98
N LYS A 33 13.44 -13.90 -14.05
CA LYS A 33 13.72 -13.50 -15.43
C LYS A 33 12.87 -12.31 -15.88
N THR A 34 11.88 -11.91 -15.09
CA THR A 34 10.96 -10.80 -15.39
C THR A 34 11.12 -9.70 -14.34
N PRO A 35 12.14 -8.82 -14.48
CA PRO A 35 12.51 -7.86 -13.44
C PRO A 35 11.39 -6.88 -13.07
N LEU A 36 10.54 -6.51 -14.03
CA LEU A 36 9.37 -5.66 -13.78
C LEU A 36 8.36 -6.33 -12.85
N LEU A 37 8.03 -7.59 -13.14
CA LEU A 37 7.07 -8.38 -12.36
C LEU A 37 7.64 -8.68 -10.96
N LEU A 38 8.93 -9.02 -10.87
CA LEU A 38 9.62 -9.18 -9.59
C LEU A 38 9.54 -7.90 -8.73
N SER A 39 9.80 -6.73 -9.34
CA SER A 39 9.72 -5.44 -8.64
C SER A 39 8.30 -5.12 -8.17
N GLN A 40 7.31 -5.37 -9.02
CA GLN A 40 5.89 -5.22 -8.69
C GLN A 40 5.49 -6.11 -7.50
N VAL A 41 5.81 -7.40 -7.57
CA VAL A 41 5.46 -8.38 -6.53
C VAL A 41 6.16 -8.05 -5.21
N THR A 42 7.40 -7.57 -5.27
CA THR A 42 8.14 -7.11 -4.09
C THR A 42 7.46 -5.91 -3.45
N LEU A 43 7.09 -4.90 -4.24
CA LEU A 43 6.37 -3.72 -3.75
C LEU A 43 5.00 -4.08 -3.16
N LEU A 44 4.29 -5.01 -3.81
CA LEU A 44 2.99 -5.50 -3.33
C LEU A 44 3.13 -6.25 -2.00
N GLY A 45 4.15 -7.09 -1.87
CA GLY A 45 4.48 -7.78 -0.63
C GLY A 45 4.85 -6.81 0.50
N LEU A 46 5.70 -5.82 0.23
CA LEU A 46 6.05 -4.77 1.19
C LEU A 46 4.82 -3.97 1.63
N ALA A 47 3.94 -3.62 0.69
CA ALA A 47 2.68 -2.96 1.02
C ALA A 47 1.84 -3.80 1.99
N GLY A 48 1.72 -5.11 1.71
CA GLY A 48 1.00 -6.03 2.59
C GLY A 48 1.60 -6.13 3.99
N ILE A 49 2.93 -6.19 4.09
CA ILE A 49 3.65 -6.21 5.38
C ILE A 49 3.40 -4.92 6.15
N PHE A 50 3.52 -3.76 5.52
CA PHE A 50 3.31 -2.47 6.18
C PHE A 50 1.88 -2.30 6.69
N ASP A 51 0.88 -2.77 5.94
CA ASP A 51 -0.51 -2.73 6.37
C ASP A 51 -0.82 -3.71 7.51
N ILE A 52 -0.17 -4.89 7.55
CA ILE A 52 -0.26 -5.79 8.71
C ILE A 52 0.39 -5.16 9.94
N VAL A 53 1.59 -4.57 9.78
CA VAL A 53 2.26 -3.86 10.89
C VAL A 53 1.38 -2.74 11.41
N ALA A 54 0.74 -1.96 10.52
CA ALA A 54 -0.20 -0.91 10.89
C ALA A 54 -1.44 -1.43 11.64
N ALA A 55 -1.86 -2.68 11.37
CA ALA A 55 -3.00 -3.30 12.04
C ALA A 55 -2.67 -3.86 13.42
N THR A 56 -1.43 -4.28 13.65
CA THR A 56 -0.98 -4.88 14.92
C THR A 56 -0.47 -3.83 15.91
N ASP A 57 -0.92 -3.90 17.17
CA ASP A 57 -0.30 -3.14 18.26
C ASP A 57 1.04 -3.79 18.65
N THR A 58 2.11 -3.37 17.98
CA THR A 58 3.49 -3.79 18.28
C THR A 58 4.30 -2.62 18.82
N GLN A 59 5.52 -2.90 19.32
CA GLN A 59 6.45 -1.82 19.71
C GLN A 59 6.82 -0.90 18.53
N LEU A 60 6.66 -1.36 17.28
CA LEU A 60 6.88 -0.57 16.07
C LEU A 60 5.78 0.48 15.86
N THR A 61 4.52 0.15 16.12
CA THR A 61 3.40 1.10 16.09
C THR A 61 3.40 2.08 17.27
N ALA A 62 4.17 1.77 18.32
CA ALA A 62 4.42 2.69 19.44
C ALA A 62 5.51 3.73 19.12
N ARG A 63 6.44 3.42 18.22
CA ARG A 63 7.49 4.36 17.75
C ARG A 63 7.03 5.19 16.56
N TRP A 64 6.31 4.57 15.61
CA TRP A 64 5.75 5.21 14.43
C TRP A 64 4.25 4.95 14.41
N ALA A 65 3.44 5.99 14.20
CA ALA A 65 2.01 5.82 14.33
C ALA A 65 1.46 4.85 13.27
N TRP A 66 0.40 4.11 13.62
CA TRP A 66 -0.22 3.11 12.73
C TRP A 66 -0.56 3.67 11.33
N TYR A 67 -0.96 4.95 11.25
CA TYR A 67 -1.29 5.60 9.98
C TYR A 67 -0.06 5.91 9.11
N GLN A 68 1.13 6.07 9.70
CA GLN A 68 2.37 6.25 8.95
C GLN A 68 2.80 4.94 8.29
N TRP A 69 2.65 3.82 9.01
CA TRP A 69 2.86 2.48 8.44
C TRP A 69 1.88 2.18 7.31
N SER A 70 0.59 2.46 7.49
CA SER A 70 -0.39 2.31 6.40
C SER A 70 -0.13 3.30 5.25
N GLY A 71 0.42 4.49 5.55
CA GLY A 71 0.89 5.44 4.54
C GLY A 71 2.00 4.87 3.65
N LEU A 72 3.01 4.22 4.25
CA LEU A 72 4.03 3.48 3.49
C LEU A 72 3.43 2.35 2.66
N GLY A 73 2.46 1.61 3.21
CA GLY A 73 1.70 0.59 2.50
C GLY A 73 1.06 1.14 1.23
N ASN A 74 0.35 2.26 1.34
CA ASN A 74 -0.29 2.94 0.21
C ASN A 74 0.69 3.45 -0.86
N ILE A 75 1.89 3.91 -0.46
CA ILE A 75 2.94 4.31 -1.41
C ILE A 75 3.42 3.09 -2.21
N CYS A 76 3.77 2.00 -1.51
CA CYS A 76 4.24 0.78 -2.16
C CYS A 76 3.17 0.18 -3.08
N LEU A 77 1.92 0.12 -2.62
CA LEU A 77 0.79 -0.34 -3.42
C LEU A 77 0.56 0.56 -4.64
N GLY A 78 0.57 1.87 -4.44
CA GLY A 78 0.38 2.85 -5.50
C GLY A 78 1.43 2.74 -6.61
N LEU A 79 2.69 2.48 -6.26
CA LEU A 79 3.77 2.25 -7.22
C LEU A 79 3.69 0.87 -7.89
N SER A 80 3.17 -0.15 -7.21
CA SER A 80 3.06 -1.50 -7.75
C SER A 80 2.04 -1.62 -8.90
N LEU A 81 0.95 -0.85 -8.85
CA LEU A 81 -0.14 -0.92 -9.82
C LEU A 81 0.30 -0.58 -11.27
N PRO A 82 0.93 0.57 -11.55
CA PRO A 82 1.34 0.90 -12.91
C PRO A 82 2.40 -0.07 -13.46
N LEU A 83 3.28 -0.60 -12.62
CA LEU A 83 4.33 -1.54 -13.03
C LEU A 83 3.79 -2.82 -13.67
N GLY A 84 2.58 -3.25 -13.28
CA GLY A 84 1.93 -4.43 -13.88
C GLY A 84 1.43 -4.25 -15.31
N PHE A 85 1.36 -3.01 -15.80
CA PHE A 85 0.88 -2.69 -17.13
C PHE A 85 1.97 -2.13 -18.05
N VAL A 86 3.13 -1.73 -17.51
CA VAL A 86 4.28 -1.27 -18.29
C VAL A 86 4.78 -2.40 -19.20
N GLY A 87 4.77 -2.17 -20.50
CA GLY A 87 5.20 -3.16 -21.51
C GLY A 87 4.13 -4.21 -21.86
N SER A 88 2.94 -4.15 -21.26
CA SER A 88 1.80 -4.96 -21.69
C SER A 88 1.21 -4.42 -22.98
N LYS A 89 0.77 -5.31 -23.89
CA LYS A 89 -0.01 -4.95 -25.08
C LYS A 89 -1.41 -4.41 -24.73
N ASN A 90 -1.78 -4.45 -23.45
CA ASN A 90 -3.06 -3.93 -22.97
C ASN A 90 -3.18 -2.43 -23.22
N SER A 91 -4.40 -2.04 -23.60
CA SER A 91 -4.84 -0.68 -23.91
C SER A 91 -4.23 0.36 -22.97
N LEU A 92 -3.62 1.39 -23.55
CA LEU A 92 -3.08 2.61 -22.93
C LEU A 92 -4.01 3.18 -21.83
N PHE A 93 -5.31 2.94 -21.97
CA PHE A 93 -6.33 3.23 -20.96
C PHE A 93 -6.07 2.57 -19.60
N PHE A 94 -5.71 1.28 -19.53
CA PHE A 94 -5.45 0.60 -18.26
C PHE A 94 -4.18 1.12 -17.59
N VAL A 95 -3.16 1.46 -18.38
CA VAL A 95 -1.95 2.11 -17.88
C VAL A 95 -2.30 3.47 -17.27
N LEU A 96 -3.15 4.26 -17.94
CA LEU A 96 -3.60 5.55 -17.42
C LEU A 96 -4.42 5.40 -16.14
N VAL A 97 -5.39 4.49 -16.11
CA VAL A 97 -6.23 4.26 -14.92
C VAL A 97 -5.40 3.74 -13.75
N ALA A 98 -4.54 2.74 -13.97
CA ALA A 98 -3.65 2.21 -12.94
C ALA A 98 -2.60 3.23 -12.50
N GLY A 99 -2.11 4.06 -13.42
CA GLY A 99 -1.20 5.16 -13.13
C GLY A 99 -1.86 6.22 -12.26
N ILE A 100 -3.03 6.75 -12.65
CA ILE A 100 -3.76 7.77 -11.89
C ILE A 100 -4.19 7.22 -10.53
N GLY A 101 -4.75 6.01 -10.49
CA GLY A 101 -5.15 5.34 -9.25
C GLY A 101 -3.95 5.11 -8.32
N GLY A 102 -2.84 4.60 -8.89
CA GLY A 102 -1.61 4.35 -8.16
C GLY A 102 -0.96 5.62 -7.61
N LEU A 103 -0.87 6.68 -8.42
CA LEU A 103 -0.39 8.00 -7.99
C LEU A 103 -1.27 8.61 -6.90
N SER A 104 -2.59 8.46 -7.00
CA SER A 104 -3.52 8.95 -5.97
C SER A 104 -3.32 8.24 -4.63
N LEU A 105 -3.15 6.91 -4.68
CA LEU A 105 -2.83 6.10 -3.49
C LEU A 105 -1.48 6.49 -2.89
N ALA A 106 -0.46 6.69 -3.73
CA ALA A 106 0.85 7.12 -3.26
C ALA A 106 0.81 8.52 -2.63
N ALA A 107 0.10 9.47 -3.25
CA ALA A 107 -0.10 10.80 -2.70
C ALA A 107 -0.83 10.77 -1.35
N MET A 108 -1.86 9.94 -1.23
CA MET A 108 -2.57 9.71 0.04
C MET A 108 -1.65 9.07 1.09
N GLY A 109 -0.80 8.13 0.68
CA GLY A 109 0.20 7.52 1.56
C GLY A 109 1.24 8.53 2.06
N ILE A 110 1.72 9.43 1.20
CA ILE A 110 2.63 10.53 1.56
C ILE A 110 1.96 11.49 2.53
N ASP A 111 0.69 11.84 2.30
CA ASP A 111 -0.07 12.68 3.23
C ASP A 111 -0.20 12.03 4.60
N MET A 112 -0.50 10.74 4.66
CA MET A 112 -0.56 9.99 5.92
C MET A 112 0.81 9.89 6.61
N LEU A 113 1.89 9.69 5.84
CA LEU A 113 3.25 9.53 6.36
C LEU A 113 3.84 10.85 6.90
N VAL A 114 3.80 11.92 6.11
CA VAL A 114 4.48 13.19 6.38
C VAL A 114 3.54 14.19 7.05
N TYR A 115 2.35 14.36 6.49
CA TYR A 115 1.41 15.39 6.92
C TYR A 115 0.37 14.88 7.92
N HIS A 116 0.46 13.62 8.33
CA HIS A 116 -0.42 12.99 9.31
C HIS A 116 -1.89 13.02 8.85
N GLY A 117 -2.12 12.88 7.55
CA GLY A 117 -3.45 12.87 6.96
C GLY A 117 -4.12 14.24 6.87
N LYS A 118 -3.40 15.35 7.11
CA LYS A 118 -3.95 16.72 7.16
C LYS A 118 -4.74 17.10 5.90
N TYR A 119 -4.32 16.63 4.72
CA TYR A 119 -4.94 17.03 3.45
C TYR A 119 -6.00 16.05 2.96
N THR A 120 -5.92 14.77 3.34
CA THR A 120 -6.87 13.74 2.89
C THR A 120 -7.91 13.34 3.92
N ARG A 121 -7.68 13.62 5.20
CA ARG A 121 -8.63 13.39 6.29
C ARG A 121 -8.82 14.71 7.00
N GLY A 122 -10.04 15.27 6.95
CA GLY A 122 -10.35 16.63 7.40
C GLY A 122 -9.91 17.02 8.83
N GLU A 123 -9.43 16.08 9.64
CA GLU A 123 -8.71 16.31 10.89
C GLU A 123 -7.35 15.61 10.87
N ARG A 124 -6.33 16.31 11.37
CA ARG A 124 -4.96 15.78 11.45
C ARG A 124 -4.92 14.58 12.39
N LEU A 125 -4.50 13.42 11.87
CA LEU A 125 -4.38 12.20 12.65
C LEU A 125 -3.35 12.39 13.77
N GLY A 126 -3.71 12.04 15.01
CA GLY A 126 -2.85 12.22 16.18
C GLY A 126 -3.10 13.51 16.97
N GLN A 127 -3.95 14.42 16.48
CA GLN A 127 -4.48 15.51 17.29
C GLN A 127 -5.57 14.92 18.19
N LYS A 128 -5.27 14.68 19.48
CA LYS A 128 -6.34 14.51 20.48
C LYS A 128 -7.19 15.77 20.41
N GLY A 129 -8.49 15.61 20.13
CA GLY A 129 -9.44 16.72 20.26
C GLY A 129 -9.22 17.38 21.61
N THR A 130 -8.89 18.67 21.58
CA THR A 130 -8.99 19.54 22.75
C THR A 130 -10.45 19.75 23.09
#